data_AF-A0AAW5IQL5-F1
#
_entry.id   AF-A0AAW5IQL5-F1
#
_cell.length_a   1.000
_cell.length_b   1.000
_cell.length_c   1.000
_cell.angle_alpha   90.00
_cell.angle_beta   90.00
_cell.angle_gamma   90.00
#
_symmetry.space_group_name_H-M   'P 1'
#
loop_
_entity.id
_entity.type
_entity.pdbx_description
1 polymer ?
#
loop_
_entity_poly.entity_id
_entity_poly.type
_entity_poly.pdbx_seq_one_letter_code
_entity_poly.pdbx_strand_id
1 'polypeptide(L)'
;MMKKKKHLKVPALAAGTTLVAAMTLMASCSTDYEDQIVYNDIQQPFQQDFLKDTLSFDKLPAEATRHILNLSDPSTEIVGKADYTFQTNNLISVKKSAVGDSLIITSWSAKPVSNVTLEMHIPEADEYIPVAFFETVPAFSRFSFKPSFIGRRNVWKKKSGNFVSFLCPYLDMNQMKARLTSDDEHFKMLQKIDAQWNCSFSNFGWTPTVGESYNFREMRPIYAREWVVILTNYAYMMTTPEYKYVMANFKKVMGGDLYDNEKVPFTAEKYQSEVERFKAKKNFVLGQTSPAYGGLGGGATWGITDWNFYGHYASFSGWESITHEFMHCMDYGHNSNMTYAAKTPEGVNVGWTEFIWQLHIWLSKKGDLPYTDRNLLGFHKPENAQYRDCDIRDIFQDDAVLQKNIDSFYKKSRLVKYFTENPLKDNTK
;
A
#
# COMPACT_ATOMS: atom_id res chain seq x y z
N MET A 1 91.02 33.97 -15.32
CA MET A 1 90.55 32.77 -14.56
C MET A 1 90.75 31.57 -15.47
N MET A 2 91.57 30.53 -15.20
CA MET A 2 91.66 29.65 -14.03
C MET A 2 90.33 28.96 -13.68
N LYS A 3 90.26 27.64 -13.44
CA LYS A 3 91.17 26.50 -13.76
C LYS A 3 90.43 25.19 -13.37
N LYS A 4 90.67 24.09 -14.09
CA LYS A 4 90.61 22.66 -13.66
C LYS A 4 89.28 22.13 -13.05
N LYS A 5 88.68 21.04 -13.57
CA LYS A 5 89.13 19.63 -13.59
C LYS A 5 89.42 18.98 -12.22
N LYS A 6 88.56 18.03 -11.83
CA LYS A 6 88.86 16.66 -11.35
C LYS A 6 87.73 15.77 -11.93
N HIS A 7 87.89 14.74 -12.79
CA HIS A 7 88.81 13.57 -12.79
C HIS A 7 88.73 12.79 -11.47
N LEU A 8 88.57 11.47 -11.39
CA LEU A 8 88.84 10.31 -12.28
C LEU A 8 87.83 9.18 -11.87
N LYS A 9 87.64 7.98 -12.47
CA LYS A 9 88.25 7.19 -13.56
C LYS A 9 87.21 6.13 -14.06
N VAL A 10 87.47 5.47 -15.20
CA VAL A 10 86.85 4.17 -15.63
C VAL A 10 88.00 3.16 -15.87
N PRO A 11 87.80 1.85 -15.69
CA PRO A 11 87.95 0.90 -16.82
C PRO A 11 86.76 -0.08 -16.90
N ALA A 12 86.15 -0.36 -18.05
CA ALA A 12 86.67 -1.08 -19.25
C ALA A 12 86.82 -2.59 -18.95
N LEU A 13 86.19 -3.52 -19.67
CA LEU A 13 86.33 -3.92 -21.09
C LEU A 13 85.02 -4.65 -21.53
N ALA A 14 84.67 -4.96 -22.79
CA ALA A 14 85.27 -4.75 -24.11
C ALA A 14 84.14 -4.78 -25.20
N ALA A 15 84.53 -4.59 -26.47
CA ALA A 15 83.83 -4.79 -27.75
C ALA A 15 82.50 -5.61 -27.78
N GLY A 16 81.54 -5.31 -28.66
CA GLY A 16 81.52 -4.33 -29.76
C GLY A 16 80.67 -4.79 -30.96
N THR A 17 80.34 -3.85 -31.84
CA THR A 17 79.93 -4.06 -33.25
C THR A 17 78.65 -4.85 -33.61
N THR A 18 77.63 -4.04 -33.94
CA THR A 18 76.82 -4.09 -35.19
C THR A 18 75.49 -4.86 -35.25
N LEU A 19 74.46 -4.10 -35.62
CA LEU A 19 73.21 -4.51 -36.29
C LEU A 19 73.39 -5.63 -37.34
N VAL A 20 72.37 -6.50 -37.46
CA VAL A 20 71.40 -6.50 -38.58
C VAL A 20 70.26 -7.49 -38.25
N ALA A 21 69.04 -7.19 -38.70
CA ALA A 21 67.87 -8.04 -38.48
C ALA A 21 67.67 -9.08 -39.59
N ALA A 22 67.26 -10.31 -39.22
CA ALA A 22 66.48 -11.22 -40.07
C ALA A 22 65.85 -12.33 -39.23
N MET A 23 64.65 -12.79 -39.62
CA MET A 23 63.94 -13.91 -38.99
C MET A 23 64.52 -15.26 -39.42
N THR A 24 64.59 -16.25 -38.51
CA THR A 24 64.33 -17.66 -38.86
C THR A 24 63.97 -18.47 -37.60
N LEU A 25 62.94 -19.33 -37.67
CA LEU A 25 62.65 -20.30 -36.61
C LEU A 25 63.65 -21.47 -36.65
N MET A 26 64.13 -21.88 -35.49
CA MET A 26 64.51 -23.27 -35.16
C MET A 26 64.22 -23.50 -33.67
N ALA A 27 63.73 -24.69 -33.33
CA ALA A 27 63.23 -25.00 -31.98
C ALA A 27 64.23 -25.82 -31.14
N SER A 28 63.92 -25.95 -29.83
CA SER A 28 64.60 -26.76 -28.81
C SER A 28 65.96 -26.21 -28.32
N CYS A 29 66.33 -26.23 -27.02
CA CYS A 29 65.67 -26.73 -25.81
C CYS A 29 65.82 -25.72 -24.65
N SER A 30 64.82 -25.61 -23.77
CA SER A 30 65.06 -25.17 -22.38
C SER A 30 63.98 -25.69 -21.42
N THR A 31 64.34 -26.74 -20.69
CA THR A 31 63.90 -27.08 -19.33
C THR A 31 62.47 -26.69 -18.93
N ASP A 32 61.58 -27.69 -18.89
CA ASP A 32 60.32 -27.60 -18.16
C ASP A 32 60.57 -27.28 -16.68
N TYR A 33 60.13 -26.11 -16.26
CA TYR A 33 59.75 -25.90 -14.85
C TYR A 33 58.31 -26.33 -14.72
N GLU A 34 58.09 -27.55 -14.21
CA GLU A 34 56.80 -27.90 -13.62
C GLU A 34 56.61 -27.06 -12.35
N ASP A 35 56.09 -25.85 -12.51
CA ASP A 35 55.36 -25.19 -11.43
C ASP A 35 54.20 -26.11 -11.06
N GLN A 36 54.37 -26.87 -9.97
CA GLN A 36 53.27 -27.59 -9.36
C GLN A 36 52.23 -26.57 -8.92
N ILE A 37 51.20 -26.40 -9.76
CA ILE A 37 49.97 -25.74 -9.38
C ILE A 37 49.35 -26.63 -8.31
N VAL A 38 49.65 -26.31 -7.05
CA VAL A 38 48.93 -26.85 -5.90
C VAL A 38 47.53 -26.27 -5.98
N TYR A 39 46.65 -26.99 -6.68
CA TYR A 39 45.22 -26.88 -6.49
C TYR A 39 44.95 -27.27 -5.04
N ASN A 40 44.92 -26.27 -4.17
CA ASN A 40 44.16 -26.38 -2.93
C ASN A 40 42.70 -26.52 -3.36
N ASP A 41 42.26 -27.78 -3.48
CA ASP A 41 40.85 -28.13 -3.42
C ASP A 41 40.32 -27.65 -2.07
N ILE A 42 39.84 -26.40 -2.04
CA ILE A 42 39.07 -25.88 -0.91
C ILE A 42 37.73 -26.61 -0.95
N GLN A 43 37.71 -27.83 -0.41
CA GLN A 43 36.53 -28.66 -0.18
C GLN A 43 35.66 -28.08 0.96
N GLN A 44 35.21 -26.84 0.75
CA GLN A 44 33.95 -26.28 1.23
C GLN A 44 33.87 -24.83 0.70
N PRO A 45 32.94 -24.49 -0.21
CA PRO A 45 32.62 -23.09 -0.45
C PRO A 45 32.14 -22.46 0.86
N PHE A 46 32.53 -21.20 1.10
CA PHE A 46 32.35 -20.47 2.35
C PHE A 46 30.98 -20.71 2.99
N GLN A 47 30.95 -21.33 4.18
CA GLN A 47 29.73 -21.87 4.82
C GLN A 47 28.86 -20.80 5.51
N GLN A 48 28.67 -19.65 4.87
CA GLN A 48 27.70 -18.61 5.27
C GLN A 48 26.96 -18.06 4.03
N ASP A 49 26.18 -18.94 3.42
CA ASP A 49 25.10 -18.55 2.52
C ASP A 49 24.18 -17.51 3.19
N PHE A 50 23.60 -16.64 2.37
CA PHE A 50 22.59 -15.69 2.82
C PHE A 50 21.41 -16.42 3.46
N LEU A 51 21.13 -16.15 4.73
CA LEU A 51 20.02 -16.76 5.46
C LEU A 51 18.77 -15.90 5.28
N LYS A 52 17.74 -16.47 4.65
CA LYS A 52 16.38 -15.93 4.69
C LYS A 52 15.75 -16.26 6.05
N ASP A 53 15.37 -15.24 6.80
CA ASP A 53 14.63 -15.41 8.05
C ASP A 53 13.27 -16.09 7.80
N THR A 54 12.82 -16.93 8.72
CA THR A 54 11.47 -17.50 8.70
C THR A 54 10.81 -17.14 10.02
N LEU A 55 9.77 -16.31 9.93
CA LEU A 55 9.18 -15.62 11.08
C LEU A 55 7.69 -15.94 11.16
N SER A 56 7.20 -16.04 12.39
CA SER A 56 5.79 -16.27 12.72
C SER A 56 5.45 -15.29 13.83
N PHE A 57 4.32 -14.59 13.69
CA PHE A 57 3.91 -13.53 14.61
C PHE A 57 3.87 -14.02 16.06
N ASP A 58 3.26 -15.18 16.31
CA ASP A 58 3.10 -15.78 17.63
C ASP A 58 4.41 -16.35 18.23
N LYS A 59 5.51 -16.35 17.47
CA LYS A 59 6.84 -16.81 17.90
C LYS A 59 7.82 -15.65 18.10
N LEU A 60 7.45 -14.42 17.75
CA LEU A 60 8.24 -13.24 18.07
C LEU A 60 8.05 -12.85 19.54
N PRO A 61 9.00 -12.11 20.16
CA PRO A 61 8.83 -11.61 21.51
C PRO A 61 7.59 -10.71 21.66
N ALA A 62 6.96 -10.74 22.84
CA ALA A 62 5.73 -9.99 23.10
C ALA A 62 5.95 -8.47 23.02
N GLU A 63 7.13 -7.98 23.41
CA GLU A 63 7.54 -6.58 23.27
C GLU A 63 7.80 -6.16 21.81
N ALA A 64 7.98 -7.13 20.91
CA ALA A 64 8.23 -6.93 19.49
C ALA A 64 6.96 -7.14 18.64
N THR A 65 5.80 -7.39 19.25
CA THR A 65 4.51 -7.66 18.58
C THR A 65 3.37 -6.88 19.22
N ARG A 66 2.42 -6.40 18.42
CA ARG A 66 1.19 -5.73 18.88
C ARG A 66 0.10 -5.89 17.84
N HIS A 67 -1.07 -6.39 18.23
CA HIS A 67 -2.29 -6.07 17.47
C HIS A 67 -2.62 -4.59 17.68
N ILE A 68 -2.87 -3.88 16.59
CA ILE A 68 -3.24 -2.46 16.61
C ILE A 68 -4.76 -2.32 16.44
N LEU A 69 -5.31 -1.19 16.88
CA LEU A 69 -6.76 -0.97 16.91
C LEU A 69 -7.53 -2.09 17.65
N ASN A 70 -7.04 -2.53 18.83
CA ASN A 70 -7.81 -3.47 19.65
C ASN A 70 -9.08 -2.77 20.15
N LEU A 71 -10.21 -3.47 20.19
CA LEU A 71 -11.49 -2.84 20.55
C LEU A 71 -11.51 -2.27 21.97
N SER A 72 -10.68 -2.81 22.87
CA SER A 72 -10.46 -2.35 24.24
C SER A 72 -9.49 -1.17 24.39
N ASP A 73 -8.75 -0.78 23.35
CA ASP A 73 -7.82 0.35 23.44
C ASP A 73 -8.62 1.67 23.47
N PRO A 74 -8.31 2.63 24.36
CA PRO A 74 -9.02 3.92 24.39
C PRO A 74 -8.69 4.76 23.16
N SER A 75 -9.58 5.69 22.76
CA SER A 75 -9.36 6.55 21.57
C SER A 75 -8.04 7.34 21.64
N THR A 76 -7.56 7.65 22.86
CA THR A 76 -6.29 8.35 23.11
C THR A 76 -5.05 7.59 22.68
N GLU A 77 -5.13 6.27 22.46
CA GLU A 77 -4.04 5.47 21.90
C GLU A 77 -3.87 5.66 20.38
N ILE A 78 -4.91 6.13 19.68
CA ILE A 78 -4.94 6.16 18.21
C ILE A 78 -5.13 7.57 17.63
N VAL A 79 -5.84 8.44 18.35
CA VAL A 79 -6.19 9.80 17.91
C VAL A 79 -4.97 10.73 17.94
N GLY A 80 -4.72 11.40 16.81
CA GLY A 80 -3.61 12.34 16.65
C GLY A 80 -2.21 11.73 16.73
N LYS A 81 -2.08 10.40 16.66
CA LYS A 81 -0.79 9.71 16.74
C LYS A 81 -0.20 9.47 15.36
N ALA A 82 1.07 9.88 15.17
CA ALA A 82 1.78 9.73 13.90
C ALA A 82 2.01 8.25 13.51
N ASP A 83 2.08 7.34 14.47
CA ASP A 83 2.19 5.91 14.22
C ASP A 83 0.83 5.23 13.99
N TYR A 84 -0.29 5.89 14.30
CA TYR A 84 -1.65 5.49 13.87
C TYR A 84 -2.10 6.26 12.63
N THR A 85 -1.24 6.23 11.61
CA THR A 85 -1.51 6.77 10.28
C THR A 85 -1.24 5.70 9.23
N PHE A 86 -2.19 5.48 8.32
CA PHE A 86 -2.10 4.49 7.23
C PHE A 86 -2.04 5.16 5.86
N GLN A 87 -1.58 4.41 4.86
CA GLN A 87 -1.53 4.86 3.46
C GLN A 87 -2.29 3.86 2.60
N THR A 88 -3.24 4.31 1.78
CA THR A 88 -4.12 3.43 1.00
C THR A 88 -3.36 2.59 -0.04
N ASN A 89 -2.30 3.15 -0.63
CA ASN A 89 -1.39 2.44 -1.55
C ASN A 89 -0.23 1.70 -0.85
N ASN A 90 -0.23 1.62 0.50
CA ASN A 90 0.82 0.97 1.28
C ASN A 90 0.28 0.44 2.62
N LEU A 91 -0.83 -0.32 2.54
CA LEU A 91 -1.57 -0.83 3.70
C LEU A 91 -0.77 -1.85 4.54
N ILE A 92 0.18 -2.56 3.93
CA ILE A 92 1.16 -3.38 4.66
C ILE A 92 2.55 -2.78 4.42
N SER A 93 2.98 -1.95 5.36
CA SER A 93 4.18 -1.11 5.22
C SER A 93 5.37 -1.69 5.98
N VAL A 94 6.57 -1.45 5.44
CA VAL A 94 7.86 -1.82 6.05
C VAL A 94 8.65 -0.54 6.30
N LYS A 95 9.11 -0.33 7.54
CA LYS A 95 9.89 0.84 7.96
C LYS A 95 11.08 0.39 8.82
N LYS A 96 12.16 1.19 8.91
CA LYS A 96 13.20 0.96 9.93
C LYS A 96 12.68 1.43 11.31
N SER A 97 13.08 0.75 12.38
CA SER A 97 12.91 1.26 13.74
C SER A 97 13.70 2.57 13.97
N ALA A 98 13.21 3.44 14.85
CA ALA A 98 13.91 4.67 15.21
C ALA A 98 15.22 4.42 16.00
N VAL A 99 15.33 3.24 16.62
CA VAL A 99 16.51 2.80 17.40
C VAL A 99 16.96 1.43 16.88
N GLY A 100 18.27 1.26 16.73
CA GLY A 100 18.88 0.01 16.26
C GLY A 100 18.59 -0.33 14.79
N ASP A 101 18.79 -1.59 14.43
CA ASP A 101 18.63 -2.10 13.07
C ASP A 101 17.50 -3.13 12.96
N SER A 102 16.32 -2.79 13.49
CA SER A 102 15.12 -3.58 13.26
C SER A 102 14.30 -3.00 12.10
N LEU A 103 13.61 -3.88 11.39
CA LEU A 103 12.48 -3.50 10.55
C LEU A 103 11.20 -3.61 11.37
N ILE A 104 10.26 -2.71 11.12
CA ILE A 104 8.90 -2.70 11.64
C ILE A 104 7.98 -2.95 10.45
N ILE A 105 7.20 -4.02 10.53
CA ILE A 105 6.09 -4.28 9.60
C ILE A 105 4.81 -3.84 10.29
N THR A 106 3.98 -3.05 9.61
CA THR A 106 2.62 -2.68 10.08
C THR A 106 1.62 -3.04 8.99
N SER A 107 0.72 -3.98 9.31
CA SER A 107 -0.42 -4.38 8.51
C SER A 107 -1.67 -3.64 9.00
N TRP A 108 -2.18 -2.77 8.14
CA TRP A 108 -3.52 -2.18 8.25
C TRP A 108 -4.59 -3.03 7.55
N SER A 109 -4.22 -4.16 6.96
CA SER A 109 -5.20 -5.07 6.34
C SER A 109 -6.20 -5.57 7.40
N ALA A 110 -7.49 -5.55 7.05
CA ALA A 110 -8.56 -6.09 7.89
C ALA A 110 -8.65 -7.62 7.83
N LYS A 111 -7.96 -8.25 6.87
CA LYS A 111 -7.76 -9.70 6.77
C LYS A 111 -6.28 -10.05 7.01
N PRO A 112 -5.96 -11.23 7.58
CA PRO A 112 -4.60 -11.75 7.52
C PRO A 112 -4.19 -11.94 6.05
N VAL A 113 -2.88 -11.89 5.79
CA VAL A 113 -2.28 -12.17 4.48
C VAL A 113 -1.27 -13.30 4.63
N SER A 114 -1.33 -14.29 3.74
CA SER A 114 -0.49 -15.49 3.77
C SER A 114 0.79 -15.33 2.93
N ASN A 115 1.75 -16.25 3.10
CA ASN A 115 2.89 -16.45 2.20
C ASN A 115 3.74 -15.20 1.87
N VAL A 116 3.87 -14.26 2.81
CA VAL A 116 4.54 -12.98 2.55
C VAL A 116 6.05 -13.17 2.55
N THR A 117 6.71 -12.80 1.47
CA THR A 117 8.16 -12.63 1.40
C THR A 117 8.50 -11.16 1.49
N LEU A 118 9.38 -10.80 2.43
CA LEU A 118 10.07 -9.52 2.42
C LEU A 118 11.33 -9.66 1.59
N GLU A 119 11.40 -8.87 0.52
CA GLU A 119 12.61 -8.70 -0.27
C GLU A 119 13.24 -7.33 0.01
N MET A 120 14.56 -7.27 0.02
CA MET A 120 15.31 -6.02 0.06
C MET A 120 16.26 -5.93 -1.12
N HIS A 121 16.27 -4.79 -1.80
CA HIS A 121 17.37 -4.44 -2.71
C HIS A 121 18.61 -4.18 -1.86
N ILE A 122 19.67 -4.96 -2.12
CA ILE A 122 20.97 -4.85 -1.45
C ILE A 122 21.98 -4.27 -2.45
N PRO A 123 22.54 -3.07 -2.24
CA PRO A 123 23.38 -2.37 -3.21
C PRO A 123 24.57 -3.18 -3.73
N GLU A 124 25.22 -3.94 -2.86
CA GLU A 124 26.41 -4.74 -3.22
C GLU A 124 26.07 -5.92 -4.15
N ALA A 125 24.85 -6.44 -4.07
CA ALA A 125 24.35 -7.46 -4.99
C ALA A 125 23.69 -6.85 -6.23
N ASP A 126 23.20 -5.61 -6.14
CA ASP A 126 22.28 -4.97 -7.09
C ASP A 126 21.09 -5.84 -7.49
N GLU A 127 20.53 -6.54 -6.51
CA GLU A 127 19.37 -7.43 -6.67
C GLU A 127 18.43 -7.30 -5.46
N TYR A 128 17.14 -7.55 -5.67
CA TYR A 128 16.22 -7.84 -4.57
C TYR A 128 16.49 -9.26 -4.06
N ILE A 129 16.93 -9.35 -2.81
CA ILE A 129 17.19 -10.61 -2.10
C ILE A 129 16.02 -10.87 -1.13
N PRO A 130 15.46 -12.10 -1.07
CA PRO A 130 14.44 -12.45 -0.08
C PRO A 130 15.08 -12.57 1.31
N VAL A 131 14.82 -11.59 2.19
CA VAL A 131 15.46 -11.49 3.51
C VAL A 131 14.65 -12.14 4.62
N ALA A 132 13.32 -12.16 4.51
CA ALA A 132 12.43 -12.82 5.46
C ALA A 132 11.20 -13.41 4.77
N PHE A 133 10.64 -14.47 5.36
CA PHE A 133 9.38 -15.09 4.99
C PHE A 133 8.44 -15.17 6.20
N PHE A 134 7.17 -14.89 5.97
CA PHE A 134 6.08 -14.96 6.93
C PHE A 134 5.00 -15.88 6.37
N GLU A 135 4.69 -16.97 7.08
CA GLU A 135 3.55 -17.83 6.74
C GLU A 135 2.23 -17.04 6.78
N THR A 136 2.10 -16.12 7.75
CA THR A 136 0.99 -15.18 7.85
C THR A 136 1.43 -13.86 8.47
N VAL A 137 0.96 -12.75 7.91
CA VAL A 137 0.94 -11.41 8.50
C VAL A 137 -0.48 -11.15 9.00
N PRO A 138 -0.73 -11.07 10.33
CA PRO A 138 -2.08 -10.94 10.86
C PRO A 138 -2.78 -9.61 10.48
N ALA A 139 -4.11 -9.64 10.51
CA ALA A 139 -4.93 -8.44 10.40
C ALA A 139 -4.63 -7.44 11.54
N PHE A 140 -4.65 -6.14 11.22
CA PHE A 140 -4.37 -5.05 12.16
C PHE A 140 -3.21 -5.37 13.12
N SER A 141 -2.01 -5.54 12.57
CA SER A 141 -0.84 -5.98 13.32
C SER A 141 0.37 -5.09 13.09
N ARG A 142 1.22 -5.00 14.11
CA ARG A 142 2.55 -4.39 14.04
C ARG A 142 3.53 -5.34 14.71
N PHE A 143 4.67 -5.57 14.08
CA PHE A 143 5.74 -6.33 14.69
C PHE A 143 7.10 -5.87 14.18
N SER A 144 8.16 -6.19 14.92
CA SER A 144 9.53 -5.83 14.58
C SER A 144 10.51 -6.99 14.74
N PHE A 145 11.57 -6.96 13.95
CA PHE A 145 12.69 -7.90 14.04
C PHE A 145 13.95 -7.29 13.42
N LYS A 146 15.12 -7.72 13.88
CA LYS A 146 16.41 -7.45 13.22
C LYS A 146 16.65 -8.54 12.16
N PRO A 147 16.78 -8.20 10.87
CA PRO A 147 17.09 -9.20 9.84
C PRO A 147 18.45 -9.86 10.09
N SER A 148 18.53 -11.20 9.95
CA SER A 148 19.72 -11.98 10.28
C SER A 148 20.96 -11.65 9.46
N PHE A 149 20.81 -11.00 8.29
CA PHE A 149 21.94 -10.60 7.44
C PHE A 149 22.71 -9.37 7.96
N ILE A 150 22.15 -8.63 8.93
CA ILE A 150 22.73 -7.38 9.45
C ILE A 150 23.81 -7.65 10.51
N GLY A 151 24.97 -7.01 10.32
CA GLY A 151 26.13 -7.12 11.22
C GLY A 151 27.01 -8.33 10.96
N ARG A 152 26.77 -9.09 9.88
CA ARG A 152 27.55 -10.27 9.50
C ARG A 152 27.94 -10.26 8.03
N ARG A 153 28.97 -11.03 7.68
CA ARG A 153 29.31 -11.33 6.28
C ARG A 153 28.25 -12.26 5.71
N ASN A 154 27.85 -12.00 4.47
CA ASN A 154 26.94 -12.85 3.71
C ASN A 154 27.57 -13.21 2.37
N VAL A 155 27.11 -14.33 1.79
CA VAL A 155 27.39 -14.73 0.41
C VAL A 155 26.06 -14.93 -0.30
N TRP A 156 25.87 -14.28 -1.45
CA TRP A 156 24.67 -14.41 -2.29
C TRP A 156 25.04 -14.92 -3.68
N LYS A 157 24.25 -15.87 -4.19
CA LYS A 157 24.33 -16.29 -5.59
C LYS A 157 23.38 -15.43 -6.42
N LYS A 158 23.96 -14.53 -7.22
CA LYS A 158 23.22 -13.66 -8.15
C LYS A 158 22.43 -14.47 -9.17
N LYS A 159 21.39 -13.86 -9.75
CA LYS A 159 20.59 -14.45 -10.83
C LYS A 159 21.42 -14.81 -12.08
N SER A 160 22.55 -14.13 -12.28
CA SER A 160 23.54 -14.46 -13.33
C SER A 160 24.38 -15.70 -13.04
N GLY A 161 24.23 -16.34 -11.88
CA GLY A 161 25.00 -17.51 -11.44
C GLY A 161 26.28 -17.19 -10.65
N ASN A 162 26.77 -15.95 -10.73
CA ASN A 162 27.96 -15.49 -10.00
C ASN A 162 27.68 -15.29 -8.50
N PHE A 163 28.69 -15.48 -7.66
CA PHE A 163 28.59 -15.19 -6.23
C PHE A 163 29.12 -13.79 -5.90
N VAL A 164 28.50 -13.15 -4.90
CA VAL A 164 28.95 -11.89 -4.30
C VAL A 164 29.04 -12.07 -2.78
N SER A 165 30.09 -11.54 -2.14
CA SER A 165 30.18 -11.44 -0.69
C SER A 165 30.14 -9.98 -0.24
N PHE A 166 29.31 -9.70 0.76
CA PHE A 166 29.11 -8.37 1.31
C PHE A 166 28.90 -8.42 2.82
N LEU A 167 29.01 -7.27 3.47
CA LEU A 167 28.76 -7.06 4.90
C LEU A 167 27.87 -5.83 5.02
N CYS A 168 26.64 -6.00 5.49
CA CYS A 168 25.74 -4.89 5.80
C CYS A 168 25.86 -4.61 7.31
N PRO A 169 26.69 -3.65 7.78
CA PRO A 169 26.89 -3.42 9.21
C PRO A 169 25.64 -2.91 9.94
N TYR A 170 24.79 -2.16 9.23
CA TYR A 170 23.53 -1.58 9.71
C TYR A 170 22.50 -1.52 8.57
N LEU A 171 21.23 -1.26 8.88
CA LEU A 171 20.19 -1.00 7.88
C LEU A 171 20.27 0.45 7.38
N ASP A 172 20.60 0.65 6.11
CA ASP A 172 20.50 1.97 5.45
C ASP A 172 19.35 1.99 4.46
N MET A 173 18.20 2.51 4.88
CA MET A 173 17.00 2.63 4.04
C MET A 173 17.09 3.74 2.98
N ASN A 174 18.18 4.51 2.91
CA ASN A 174 18.42 5.44 1.79
C ASN A 174 18.97 4.70 0.57
N GLN A 175 19.73 3.61 0.81
CA GLN A 175 20.34 2.79 -0.24
C GLN A 175 19.55 1.49 -0.47
N MET A 176 19.14 0.82 0.62
CA MET A 176 18.34 -0.40 0.58
C MET A 176 16.85 -0.08 0.42
N LYS A 177 16.15 -0.88 -0.39
CA LYS A 177 14.70 -0.73 -0.60
C LYS A 177 13.96 -2.01 -0.24
N ALA A 178 13.06 -1.92 0.73
CA ALA A 178 12.19 -3.03 1.11
C ALA A 178 10.95 -3.10 0.20
N ARG A 179 10.52 -4.31 -0.15
CA ARG A 179 9.20 -4.58 -0.74
C ARG A 179 8.64 -5.90 -0.22
N LEU A 180 7.32 -6.01 -0.18
CA LEU A 180 6.62 -7.25 0.16
C LEU A 180 6.05 -7.87 -1.11
N THR A 181 6.16 -9.20 -1.22
CA THR A 181 5.57 -10.02 -2.28
C THR A 181 4.80 -11.17 -1.65
N SER A 182 3.70 -11.60 -2.28
CA SER A 182 2.92 -12.78 -1.88
C SER A 182 2.11 -13.30 -3.07
N ASP A 183 1.75 -14.58 -3.05
CA ASP A 183 0.78 -15.19 -3.95
C ASP A 183 -0.68 -15.07 -3.44
N ASP A 184 -0.89 -14.53 -2.24
CA ASP A 184 -2.20 -14.25 -1.65
C ASP A 184 -3.02 -13.27 -2.50
N GLU A 185 -4.24 -13.66 -2.89
CA GLU A 185 -5.10 -12.86 -3.76
C GLU A 185 -5.60 -11.57 -3.10
N HIS A 186 -5.83 -11.57 -1.78
CA HIS A 186 -6.18 -10.35 -1.06
C HIS A 186 -5.00 -9.37 -1.05
N PHE A 187 -3.77 -9.85 -0.86
CA PHE A 187 -2.58 -9.02 -0.98
C PHE A 187 -2.42 -8.42 -2.38
N LYS A 188 -2.58 -9.23 -3.43
CA LYS A 188 -2.55 -8.76 -4.83
C LYS A 188 -3.60 -7.68 -5.08
N MET A 189 -4.80 -7.78 -4.50
CA MET A 189 -5.82 -6.72 -4.59
C MET A 189 -5.36 -5.44 -3.90
N LEU A 190 -4.80 -5.50 -2.68
CA LEU A 190 -4.27 -4.31 -1.99
C LEU A 190 -3.14 -3.64 -2.78
N GLN A 191 -2.29 -4.41 -3.47
CA GLN A 191 -1.21 -3.88 -4.32
C GLN A 191 -1.68 -3.15 -5.59
N LYS A 192 -2.94 -3.28 -6.01
CA LYS A 192 -3.49 -2.52 -7.16
C LYS A 192 -3.81 -1.05 -6.81
N ILE A 193 -3.90 -0.71 -5.53
CA ILE A 193 -4.38 0.60 -5.07
C ILE A 193 -3.30 1.66 -5.35
N ASP A 194 -3.61 2.61 -6.22
CA ASP A 194 -2.71 3.69 -6.64
C ASP A 194 -3.04 5.05 -6.02
N ALA A 195 -4.19 5.19 -5.35
CA ALA A 195 -4.57 6.39 -4.61
C ALA A 195 -3.62 6.63 -3.41
N GLN A 196 -3.03 7.83 -3.35
CA GLN A 196 -1.93 8.17 -2.44
C GLN A 196 -2.41 8.88 -1.17
N TRP A 197 -3.45 8.34 -0.54
CA TRP A 197 -4.08 8.97 0.62
C TRP A 197 -3.38 8.56 1.91
N ASN A 198 -3.06 9.54 2.75
CA ASN A 198 -2.42 9.36 4.05
C ASN A 198 -3.42 9.75 5.15
N CYS A 199 -3.83 8.77 5.96
CA CYS A 199 -5.06 8.82 6.73
C CYS A 199 -4.79 8.62 8.23
N SER A 200 -5.23 9.57 9.06
CA SER A 200 -5.11 9.55 10.52
C SER A 200 -6.48 9.72 11.20
N PHE A 201 -6.54 9.53 12.51
CA PHE A 201 -7.79 9.52 13.28
C PHE A 201 -7.91 10.72 14.22
N SER A 202 -9.12 11.29 14.38
CA SER A 202 -9.36 12.42 15.27
C SER A 202 -10.74 12.43 15.92
N ASN A 203 -10.79 12.87 17.18
CA ASN A 203 -12.00 13.26 17.90
C ASN A 203 -12.48 14.68 17.54
N PHE A 204 -11.69 15.44 16.77
CA PHE A 204 -11.99 16.83 16.34
C PHE A 204 -12.34 17.82 17.45
N GLY A 205 -11.84 17.59 18.67
CA GLY A 205 -12.15 18.40 19.85
C GLY A 205 -13.23 17.81 20.76
N TRP A 206 -13.87 16.70 20.36
CA TRP A 206 -14.73 15.94 21.27
C TRP A 206 -13.94 15.43 22.47
N THR A 207 -14.55 15.57 23.65
CA THR A 207 -14.11 14.99 24.93
C THR A 207 -15.35 14.56 25.72
N PRO A 208 -15.21 13.65 26.72
CA PRO A 208 -16.33 13.27 27.59
C PRO A 208 -17.04 14.45 28.26
N THR A 209 -16.31 15.54 28.54
CA THR A 209 -16.85 16.76 29.18
C THR A 209 -17.69 17.61 28.22
N VAL A 210 -17.34 17.66 26.93
CA VAL A 210 -18.16 18.36 25.91
C VAL A 210 -19.37 17.50 25.55
N GLY A 211 -19.22 16.18 25.57
CA GLY A 211 -20.33 15.23 25.50
C GLY A 211 -21.04 15.22 24.14
N GLU A 212 -22.35 14.96 24.20
CA GLU A 212 -23.14 14.53 23.04
C GLU A 212 -23.60 15.64 22.09
N SER A 213 -23.62 16.88 22.58
CA SER A 213 -24.03 18.07 21.81
C SER A 213 -22.98 18.55 20.82
N TYR A 214 -21.81 17.92 20.77
CA TYR A 214 -20.75 18.28 19.82
C TYR A 214 -20.99 17.70 18.43
N ASN A 215 -20.37 18.30 17.42
CA ASN A 215 -20.50 17.89 16.02
C ASN A 215 -19.83 16.54 15.73
N PHE A 216 -18.81 16.18 16.52
CA PHE A 216 -18.05 14.93 16.43
C PHE A 216 -18.19 14.10 17.69
N ARG A 217 -17.86 12.80 17.59
CA ARG A 217 -17.91 11.79 18.65
C ARG A 217 -16.53 11.14 18.86
N GLU A 218 -16.46 10.16 19.74
CA GLU A 218 -15.23 9.47 20.10
C GLU A 218 -14.77 8.51 18.98
N MET A 219 -13.64 8.81 18.33
CA MET A 219 -13.01 7.92 17.35
C MET A 219 -12.35 6.72 18.04
N ARG A 220 -13.17 5.75 18.44
CA ARG A 220 -12.76 4.48 19.03
C ARG A 220 -12.18 3.51 17.99
N PRO A 221 -11.37 2.51 18.41
CA PRO A 221 -10.80 1.52 17.50
C PRO A 221 -11.82 0.77 16.62
N ILE A 222 -13.05 0.53 17.09
CA ILE A 222 -14.10 -0.11 16.28
C ILE A 222 -14.44 0.70 15.02
N TYR A 223 -14.54 2.03 15.14
CA TYR A 223 -14.76 2.96 14.03
C TYR A 223 -13.52 3.11 13.16
N ALA A 224 -12.34 3.16 13.78
CA ALA A 224 -11.07 3.23 13.05
C ALA A 224 -10.84 2.02 12.13
N ARG A 225 -11.19 0.80 12.58
CA ARG A 225 -11.11 -0.42 11.76
C ARG A 225 -12.04 -0.38 10.56
N GLU A 226 -13.29 0.01 10.74
CA GLU A 226 -14.25 0.18 9.63
C GLU A 226 -13.82 1.30 8.67
N TRP A 227 -13.23 2.39 9.18
CA TRP A 227 -12.65 3.44 8.35
C TRP A 227 -11.56 2.92 7.40
N VAL A 228 -10.68 2.02 7.87
CA VAL A 228 -9.67 1.38 7.02
C VAL A 228 -10.33 0.52 5.94
N VAL A 229 -11.39 -0.23 6.28
CA VAL A 229 -12.16 -1.03 5.31
C VAL A 229 -12.80 -0.13 4.24
N ILE A 230 -13.51 0.93 4.66
CA ILE A 230 -14.18 1.89 3.78
C ILE A 230 -13.19 2.53 2.81
N LEU A 231 -12.08 3.10 3.31
CA LEU A 231 -11.09 3.76 2.45
C LEU A 231 -10.35 2.77 1.55
N THR A 232 -10.10 1.54 2.00
CA THR A 232 -9.48 0.52 1.14
C THR A 232 -10.39 0.16 -0.03
N ASN A 233 -11.68 -0.09 0.22
CA ASN A 233 -12.65 -0.34 -0.85
C ASN A 233 -12.78 0.86 -1.79
N TYR A 234 -12.87 2.08 -1.25
CA TYR A 234 -13.02 3.29 -2.06
C TYR A 234 -11.78 3.51 -2.96
N ALA A 235 -10.59 3.45 -2.38
CA ALA A 235 -9.34 3.55 -3.12
C ALA A 235 -9.19 2.42 -4.16
N TYR A 236 -9.65 1.19 -3.85
CA TYR A 236 -9.68 0.08 -4.81
C TYR A 236 -10.67 0.32 -5.96
N MET A 237 -11.87 0.83 -5.70
CA MET A 237 -12.83 1.17 -6.76
C MET A 237 -12.20 2.09 -7.81
N MET A 238 -11.38 3.05 -7.39
CA MET A 238 -10.75 4.05 -8.27
C MET A 238 -9.58 3.54 -9.12
N THR A 239 -9.04 2.35 -8.85
CA THR A 239 -8.05 1.66 -9.71
C THR A 239 -8.71 0.70 -10.73
N THR A 240 -10.01 0.39 -10.57
CA THR A 240 -10.72 -0.52 -11.49
C THR A 240 -10.84 0.01 -12.94
N PRO A 241 -10.83 -0.87 -13.95
CA PRO A 241 -11.11 -0.48 -15.33
C PRO A 241 -12.56 0.01 -15.48
N GLU A 242 -13.51 -0.48 -14.68
CA GLU A 242 -14.87 0.04 -14.58
C GLU A 242 -14.89 1.53 -14.23
N TYR A 243 -14.20 1.95 -13.16
CA TYR A 243 -14.13 3.37 -12.78
C TYR A 243 -13.58 4.24 -13.91
N LYS A 244 -12.44 3.83 -14.50
CA LYS A 244 -11.83 4.56 -15.62
C LYS A 244 -12.76 4.64 -16.84
N TYR A 245 -13.48 3.56 -17.14
CA TYR A 245 -14.43 3.53 -18.25
C TYR A 245 -15.61 4.48 -18.02
N VAL A 246 -16.21 4.46 -16.82
CA VAL A 246 -17.33 5.36 -16.51
C VAL A 246 -16.88 6.81 -16.50
N MET A 247 -15.73 7.15 -15.93
CA MET A 247 -15.21 8.53 -15.97
C MET A 247 -15.00 9.03 -17.41
N ALA A 248 -14.55 8.18 -18.34
CA ALA A 248 -14.41 8.53 -19.75
C ALA A 248 -15.74 8.54 -20.54
N ASN A 249 -16.83 7.95 -20.02
CA ASN A 249 -18.09 7.75 -20.72
C ASN A 249 -19.31 8.15 -19.85
N PHE A 250 -19.14 9.09 -18.92
CA PHE A 250 -20.03 9.24 -17.76
C PHE A 250 -21.49 9.45 -18.15
N LYS A 251 -21.74 10.37 -19.10
CA LYS A 251 -23.07 10.62 -19.68
C LYS A 251 -23.74 9.37 -20.24
N LYS A 252 -22.98 8.52 -20.94
CA LYS A 252 -23.47 7.30 -21.59
C LYS A 252 -23.89 6.23 -20.59
N VAL A 253 -23.14 6.10 -19.48
CA VAL A 253 -23.40 5.08 -18.45
C VAL A 253 -24.42 5.57 -17.43
N MET A 254 -24.28 6.81 -16.95
CA MET A 254 -25.05 7.35 -15.83
C MET A 254 -26.30 8.13 -16.26
N GLY A 255 -26.42 8.54 -17.53
CA GLY A 255 -27.60 9.24 -18.07
C GLY A 255 -27.55 10.77 -17.99
N GLY A 256 -26.41 11.36 -17.63
CA GLY A 256 -26.20 12.80 -17.53
C GLY A 256 -24.75 13.10 -17.14
N ASP A 257 -24.36 14.38 -17.10
CA ASP A 257 -22.99 14.80 -16.82
C ASP A 257 -22.78 15.18 -15.34
N LEU A 258 -21.53 15.05 -14.87
CA LEU A 258 -21.05 15.76 -13.68
C LEU A 258 -20.89 17.26 -13.98
N TYR A 259 -21.05 18.10 -12.97
CA TYR A 259 -20.85 19.55 -13.06
C TYR A 259 -20.24 20.12 -11.76
N ASP A 260 -19.54 21.24 -11.89
CA ASP A 260 -18.81 21.90 -10.79
C ASP A 260 -19.68 22.83 -9.91
N ASN A 261 -19.05 23.61 -9.03
CA ASN A 261 -19.74 24.49 -8.09
C ASN A 261 -20.46 25.65 -8.79
N GLU A 262 -20.00 26.00 -9.98
CA GLU A 262 -20.54 27.02 -10.89
C GLU A 262 -21.63 26.44 -11.82
N LYS A 263 -21.94 25.14 -11.68
CA LYS A 263 -22.87 24.35 -12.50
C LYS A 263 -22.45 24.22 -13.96
N VAL A 264 -21.16 24.32 -14.24
CA VAL A 264 -20.59 24.05 -15.58
C VAL A 264 -20.40 22.53 -15.72
N PRO A 265 -20.99 21.89 -16.76
CA PRO A 265 -20.77 20.47 -17.02
C PRO A 265 -19.30 20.16 -17.31
N PHE A 266 -18.82 19.02 -16.80
CA PHE A 266 -17.46 18.56 -16.98
C PHE A 266 -17.16 18.26 -18.47
N THR A 267 -16.05 18.81 -18.97
CA THR A 267 -15.47 18.40 -20.26
C THR A 267 -14.71 17.07 -20.12
N ALA A 268 -14.31 16.46 -21.24
CA ALA A 268 -13.51 15.23 -21.23
C ALA A 268 -12.17 15.43 -20.47
N GLU A 269 -11.54 16.59 -20.62
CA GLU A 269 -10.32 16.99 -19.91
C GLU A 269 -10.58 17.15 -18.41
N LYS A 270 -11.76 17.66 -18.02
CA LYS A 270 -12.17 17.75 -16.62
C LYS A 270 -12.33 16.36 -15.99
N TYR A 271 -13.03 15.42 -16.64
CA TYR A 271 -13.11 14.04 -16.14
C TYR A 271 -11.72 13.39 -16.00
N GLN A 272 -10.85 13.53 -17.01
CA GLN A 272 -9.50 12.95 -16.96
C GLN A 272 -8.60 13.60 -15.88
N SER A 273 -8.70 14.91 -15.67
CA SER A 273 -7.96 15.58 -14.59
C SER A 273 -8.47 15.20 -13.20
N GLU A 274 -9.79 14.98 -13.02
CA GLU A 274 -10.33 14.50 -11.74
C GLU A 274 -9.99 13.04 -11.44
N VAL A 275 -9.87 12.16 -12.45
CA VAL A 275 -9.34 10.80 -12.27
C VAL A 275 -7.96 10.82 -11.59
N GLU A 276 -7.08 11.72 -12.01
CA GLU A 276 -5.75 11.86 -11.42
C GLU A 276 -5.78 12.64 -10.08
N ARG A 277 -6.52 13.77 -10.02
CA ARG A 277 -6.63 14.62 -8.82
C ARG A 277 -7.18 13.88 -7.63
N PHE A 278 -8.23 13.06 -7.80
CA PHE A 278 -8.83 12.34 -6.67
C PHE A 278 -7.92 11.23 -6.11
N LYS A 279 -6.99 10.69 -6.92
CA LYS A 279 -5.99 9.70 -6.50
C LYS A 279 -4.67 10.32 -6.02
N ALA A 280 -4.48 11.62 -6.22
CA ALA A 280 -3.25 12.32 -5.88
C ALA A 280 -2.96 12.32 -4.36
N LYS A 281 -1.73 12.68 -4.00
CA LYS A 281 -1.26 12.72 -2.61
C LYS A 281 -2.10 13.70 -1.79
N LYS A 282 -2.83 13.17 -0.80
CA LYS A 282 -3.68 13.97 0.09
C LYS A 282 -3.67 13.40 1.51
N ASN A 283 -3.76 14.28 2.50
CA ASN A 283 -3.96 13.90 3.89
C ASN A 283 -5.46 13.93 4.22
N PHE A 284 -5.95 12.89 4.88
CA PHE A 284 -7.28 12.85 5.49
C PHE A 284 -7.17 12.66 7.00
N VAL A 285 -8.03 13.36 7.72
CA VAL A 285 -8.25 13.19 9.14
C VAL A 285 -9.67 12.62 9.28
N LEU A 286 -9.75 11.37 9.73
CA LEU A 286 -10.97 10.57 9.77
C LEU A 286 -11.66 10.76 11.13
N GLY A 287 -12.97 11.00 11.08
CA GLY A 287 -13.80 11.31 12.25
C GLY A 287 -15.08 10.49 12.31
N GLN A 288 -15.69 10.47 13.51
CA GLN A 288 -17.07 10.04 13.70
C GLN A 288 -17.89 11.30 13.97
N THR A 289 -18.96 11.54 13.21
CA THR A 289 -19.87 12.66 13.48
C THR A 289 -20.96 12.25 14.46
N SER A 290 -21.57 13.25 15.10
CA SER A 290 -22.77 13.05 15.91
C SER A 290 -23.94 12.62 15.02
N PRO A 291 -24.89 11.78 15.49
CA PRO A 291 -26.05 11.34 14.70
C PRO A 291 -26.92 12.47 14.11
N ALA A 292 -26.80 13.70 14.64
CA ALA A 292 -27.41 14.90 14.09
C ALA A 292 -26.89 15.32 12.69
N TYR A 293 -25.73 14.81 12.27
CA TYR A 293 -25.11 15.10 10.97
C TYR A 293 -24.81 13.77 10.26
N GLY A 294 -25.20 13.62 9.00
CA GLY A 294 -24.89 12.41 8.21
C GLY A 294 -23.38 12.22 7.95
N GLY A 295 -22.68 13.34 7.85
CA GLY A 295 -21.23 13.46 7.78
C GLY A 295 -20.81 14.92 7.92
N LEU A 296 -19.50 15.15 8.00
CA LEU A 296 -18.86 16.48 8.03
C LEU A 296 -17.50 16.38 7.32
N GLY A 297 -17.45 16.86 6.08
CA GLY A 297 -16.27 16.89 5.23
C GLY A 297 -15.80 18.31 4.91
N GLY A 298 -14.51 18.45 4.60
CA GLY A 298 -13.94 19.71 4.11
C GLY A 298 -12.43 19.78 4.28
N GLY A 299 -11.72 20.16 3.22
CA GLY A 299 -10.25 20.25 3.22
C GLY A 299 -9.58 18.90 3.50
N ALA A 300 -9.13 18.66 4.74
CA ALA A 300 -8.59 17.38 5.19
C ALA A 300 -9.55 16.59 6.11
N THR A 301 -10.59 17.22 6.65
CA THR A 301 -11.57 16.58 7.53
C THR A 301 -12.49 15.68 6.72
N TRP A 302 -12.68 14.45 7.16
CA TRP A 302 -13.64 13.49 6.61
C TRP A 302 -14.29 12.72 7.76
N GLY A 303 -15.40 13.25 8.28
CA GLY A 303 -16.19 12.60 9.32
C GLY A 303 -17.46 11.98 8.75
N ILE A 304 -17.83 10.78 9.19
CA ILE A 304 -19.11 10.15 8.86
C ILE A 304 -19.83 9.71 10.13
N THR A 305 -21.14 9.59 10.05
CA THR A 305 -21.95 9.16 11.20
C THR A 305 -22.09 7.65 11.30
N ASP A 306 -22.63 7.23 12.43
CA ASP A 306 -22.69 5.85 12.92
C ASP A 306 -23.19 4.79 11.91
N TRP A 307 -24.31 5.04 11.23
CA TRP A 307 -24.92 4.08 10.31
C TRP A 307 -24.08 3.81 9.06
N ASN A 308 -23.13 4.69 8.74
CA ASN A 308 -22.26 4.49 7.58
C ASN A 308 -21.23 3.37 7.84
N PHE A 309 -20.82 3.16 9.09
CA PHE A 309 -19.81 2.16 9.49
C PHE A 309 -20.28 0.70 9.37
N TYR A 310 -21.59 0.44 9.36
CA TYR A 310 -22.15 -0.87 8.96
C TYR A 310 -22.90 -0.82 7.63
N GLY A 311 -23.41 0.35 7.23
CA GLY A 311 -24.17 0.53 5.99
C GLY A 311 -23.36 0.26 4.72
N HIS A 312 -22.06 0.58 4.73
CA HIS A 312 -21.21 0.52 3.53
C HIS A 312 -21.14 -0.88 2.89
N TYR A 313 -21.13 -1.95 3.69
CA TYR A 313 -21.16 -3.33 3.19
C TYR A 313 -22.38 -3.64 2.30
N ALA A 314 -23.52 -2.97 2.53
CA ALA A 314 -24.75 -3.23 1.79
C ALA A 314 -24.86 -2.46 0.47
N SER A 315 -23.95 -1.52 0.18
CA SER A 315 -23.91 -0.64 -1.01
C SER A 315 -25.10 0.34 -1.18
N PHE A 316 -26.34 -0.07 -0.88
CA PHE A 316 -27.54 0.77 -1.00
C PHE A 316 -27.67 1.82 0.13
N SER A 317 -26.73 1.82 1.07
CA SER A 317 -26.69 2.67 2.24
C SER A 317 -25.23 2.95 2.64
N GLY A 318 -25.02 3.89 3.55
CA GLY A 318 -23.70 4.29 4.07
C GLY A 318 -22.86 5.12 3.10
N TRP A 319 -22.76 4.68 1.85
CA TRP A 319 -21.87 5.31 0.87
C TRP A 319 -22.26 6.75 0.50
N GLU A 320 -23.47 7.25 0.76
CA GLU A 320 -23.88 8.62 0.35
C GLU A 320 -23.01 9.62 1.07
N SER A 321 -23.08 9.60 2.40
CA SER A 321 -22.31 10.48 3.27
C SER A 321 -20.81 10.26 3.08
N ILE A 322 -20.36 9.00 2.97
CA ILE A 322 -18.95 8.69 2.70
C ILE A 322 -18.44 9.43 1.44
N THR A 323 -19.18 9.38 0.34
CA THR A 323 -18.76 9.94 -0.96
C THR A 323 -19.08 11.43 -1.11
N HIS A 324 -20.12 11.91 -0.44
CA HIS A 324 -20.47 13.33 -0.27
C HIS A 324 -19.35 14.07 0.47
N GLU A 325 -18.97 13.61 1.66
CA GLU A 325 -17.92 14.23 2.45
C GLU A 325 -16.55 14.16 1.75
N PHE A 326 -16.26 13.06 1.04
CA PHE A 326 -15.06 12.96 0.20
C PHE A 326 -14.99 14.07 -0.85
N MET A 327 -16.13 14.41 -1.47
CA MET A 327 -16.20 15.50 -2.45
C MET A 327 -16.06 16.88 -1.82
N HIS A 328 -16.52 17.09 -0.58
CA HIS A 328 -16.15 18.27 0.22
C HIS A 328 -14.65 18.36 0.51
N CYS A 329 -13.96 17.22 0.72
CA CYS A 329 -12.50 17.21 0.79
C CYS A 329 -11.84 17.54 -0.57
N MET A 330 -12.55 17.40 -1.69
CA MET A 330 -12.07 17.72 -3.05
C MET A 330 -12.63 19.06 -3.56
N ASP A 331 -12.91 20.00 -2.64
CA ASP A 331 -13.30 21.38 -2.91
C ASP A 331 -14.66 21.53 -3.66
N TYR A 332 -15.46 20.46 -3.73
CA TYR A 332 -16.81 20.51 -4.28
C TYR A 332 -17.83 20.78 -3.17
N GLY A 333 -18.76 21.71 -3.43
CA GLY A 333 -19.85 22.10 -2.54
C GLY A 333 -21.22 21.61 -3.01
N HIS A 334 -22.27 21.95 -2.27
CA HIS A 334 -23.67 21.57 -2.56
C HIS A 334 -24.25 22.18 -3.84
N ASN A 335 -23.54 23.14 -4.47
CA ASN A 335 -23.91 23.67 -5.77
C ASN A 335 -23.54 22.75 -6.95
N SER A 336 -22.65 21.77 -6.74
CA SER A 336 -22.23 20.75 -7.70
C SER A 336 -23.06 19.47 -7.57
N ASN A 337 -23.08 18.59 -8.59
CA ASN A 337 -23.61 17.22 -8.41
C ASN A 337 -22.55 16.20 -7.96
N MET A 338 -21.40 16.69 -7.50
CA MET A 338 -20.36 15.87 -6.86
C MET A 338 -20.77 15.51 -5.42
N THR A 339 -21.48 16.40 -4.74
CA THR A 339 -21.93 16.17 -3.34
C THR A 339 -23.36 15.63 -3.28
N TYR A 340 -24.30 16.14 -4.07
CA TYR A 340 -25.66 15.61 -4.17
C TYR A 340 -26.01 15.19 -5.60
N ALA A 341 -26.72 14.08 -5.77
CA ALA A 341 -27.21 13.72 -7.10
C ALA A 341 -28.28 14.71 -7.59
N ALA A 342 -28.11 15.18 -8.83
CA ALA A 342 -29.05 16.09 -9.47
C ALA A 342 -30.04 15.32 -10.35
N LYS A 343 -31.32 15.68 -10.30
CA LYS A 343 -32.35 15.05 -11.14
C LYS A 343 -32.35 15.67 -12.54
N THR A 344 -32.12 14.88 -13.57
CA THR A 344 -32.18 15.32 -14.98
C THR A 344 -33.62 15.54 -15.44
N PRO A 345 -33.86 16.23 -16.58
CA PRO A 345 -35.20 16.38 -17.17
C PRO A 345 -35.91 15.05 -17.45
N GLU A 346 -35.16 13.99 -17.75
CA GLU A 346 -35.64 12.62 -17.97
C GLU A 346 -36.01 11.90 -16.66
N GLY A 347 -35.88 12.59 -15.51
CA GLY A 347 -36.27 12.11 -14.19
C GLY A 347 -35.21 11.28 -13.46
N VAL A 348 -33.97 11.25 -13.96
CA VAL A 348 -32.89 10.37 -13.49
C VAL A 348 -31.98 11.13 -12.51
N ASN A 349 -31.66 10.53 -11.35
CA ASN A 349 -30.66 11.10 -10.43
C ASN A 349 -29.24 10.84 -10.94
N VAL A 350 -28.44 11.88 -11.16
CA VAL A 350 -27.06 11.82 -11.68
C VAL A 350 -26.14 12.65 -10.81
N GLY A 351 -25.09 12.01 -10.31
CA GLY A 351 -24.04 12.65 -9.52
C GLY A 351 -22.95 11.65 -9.16
N TRP A 352 -21.92 12.14 -8.46
CA TRP A 352 -20.79 11.32 -8.04
C TRP A 352 -21.18 10.27 -7.00
N THR A 353 -22.03 10.62 -6.03
CA THR A 353 -22.52 9.71 -4.99
C THR A 353 -23.23 8.49 -5.61
N GLU A 354 -24.19 8.74 -6.51
CA GLU A 354 -24.89 7.73 -7.32
C GLU A 354 -23.94 6.84 -8.14
N PHE A 355 -22.88 7.41 -8.71
CA PHE A 355 -21.89 6.64 -9.46
C PHE A 355 -21.12 5.67 -8.54
N ILE A 356 -20.55 6.15 -7.45
CA ILE A 356 -19.73 5.32 -6.55
C ILE A 356 -20.58 4.24 -5.87
N TRP A 357 -21.84 4.53 -5.53
CA TRP A 357 -22.80 3.53 -5.03
C TRP A 357 -22.99 2.35 -5.99
N GLN A 358 -23.25 2.71 -7.23
CA GLN A 358 -23.59 1.75 -8.27
C GLN A 358 -22.34 0.96 -8.72
N LEU A 359 -21.16 1.58 -8.68
CA LEU A 359 -19.88 0.92 -8.86
C LEU A 359 -19.58 -0.06 -7.70
N HIS A 360 -19.82 0.34 -6.45
CA HIS A 360 -19.61 -0.52 -5.28
C HIS A 360 -20.47 -1.78 -5.34
N ILE A 361 -21.77 -1.67 -5.66
CA ILE A 361 -22.64 -2.86 -5.74
C ILE A 361 -22.26 -3.77 -6.92
N TRP A 362 -21.85 -3.20 -8.06
CA TRP A 362 -21.37 -3.96 -9.22
C TRP A 362 -20.14 -4.80 -8.84
N LEU A 363 -19.09 -4.16 -8.32
CA LEU A 363 -17.86 -4.83 -7.93
C LEU A 363 -18.07 -5.80 -6.76
N SER A 364 -18.94 -5.46 -5.80
CA SER A 364 -19.33 -6.36 -4.70
C SER A 364 -19.94 -7.66 -5.22
N LYS A 365 -20.88 -7.59 -6.19
CA LYS A 365 -21.53 -8.77 -6.78
C LYS A 365 -20.60 -9.55 -7.73
N LYS A 366 -19.61 -8.89 -8.32
CA LYS A 366 -18.52 -9.50 -9.10
C LYS A 366 -17.49 -10.23 -8.20
N GLY A 367 -17.43 -9.90 -6.91
CA GLY A 367 -16.38 -10.38 -5.98
C GLY A 367 -15.06 -9.62 -6.12
N ASP A 368 -15.06 -8.45 -6.76
CA ASP A 368 -13.89 -7.64 -7.11
C ASP A 368 -13.77 -6.41 -6.19
N LEU A 369 -13.85 -6.64 -4.88
CA LEU A 369 -13.54 -5.65 -3.83
C LEU A 369 -12.80 -6.33 -2.66
N PRO A 370 -11.82 -5.66 -2.02
CA PRO A 370 -11.06 -6.23 -0.91
C PRO A 370 -11.94 -6.72 0.26
N TYR A 371 -13.01 -5.99 0.60
CA TYR A 371 -13.82 -6.24 1.80
C TYR A 371 -15.33 -6.08 1.56
N THR A 372 -16.05 -7.19 1.36
CA THR A 372 -17.52 -7.17 1.16
C THR A 372 -18.31 -7.85 2.27
N ASP A 373 -17.65 -8.63 3.13
CA ASP A 373 -18.31 -9.35 4.22
C ASP A 373 -18.51 -8.47 5.46
N ARG A 374 -19.77 -8.15 5.78
CA ARG A 374 -20.17 -7.42 6.99
C ARG A 374 -19.82 -8.12 8.31
N ASN A 375 -19.46 -9.41 8.27
CA ASN A 375 -19.00 -10.16 9.44
C ASN A 375 -17.50 -10.03 9.69
N LEU A 376 -16.72 -9.51 8.74
CA LEU A 376 -15.26 -9.41 8.80
C LEU A 376 -14.76 -8.75 10.10
N LEU A 377 -15.31 -7.59 10.43
CA LEU A 377 -15.04 -6.88 11.68
C LEU A 377 -16.15 -7.07 12.73
N GLY A 378 -17.29 -7.59 12.30
CA GLY A 378 -18.45 -7.82 13.16
C GLY A 378 -19.02 -6.54 13.78
N PHE A 379 -18.86 -5.36 13.16
CA PHE A 379 -19.33 -4.08 13.73
C PHE A 379 -20.80 -4.17 14.16
N HIS A 380 -21.64 -4.83 13.37
CA HIS A 380 -23.07 -4.96 13.59
C HIS A 380 -23.47 -5.99 14.67
N LYS A 381 -22.54 -6.81 15.16
CA LYS A 381 -22.86 -7.95 16.02
C LYS A 381 -23.11 -7.54 17.49
N PRO A 382 -23.93 -8.28 18.27
CA PRO A 382 -24.23 -7.95 19.66
C PRO A 382 -23.00 -7.90 20.59
N GLU A 383 -22.04 -8.80 20.43
CA GLU A 383 -20.82 -8.86 21.27
C GLU A 383 -19.98 -7.58 21.22
N ASN A 384 -20.07 -6.83 20.11
CA ASN A 384 -19.36 -5.58 19.89
C ASN A 384 -20.16 -4.33 20.32
N ALA A 385 -21.39 -4.48 20.85
CA ALA A 385 -22.26 -3.35 21.21
C ALA A 385 -21.60 -2.39 22.21
N GLN A 386 -20.87 -2.92 23.18
CA GLN A 386 -20.15 -2.15 24.21
C GLN A 386 -19.08 -1.19 23.65
N TYR A 387 -18.58 -1.43 22.43
CA TYR A 387 -17.51 -0.63 21.83
C TYR A 387 -18.01 0.53 20.96
N ARG A 388 -19.26 0.48 20.50
CA ARG A 388 -19.92 1.53 19.72
C ARG A 388 -20.85 2.38 20.60
N ASP A 389 -21.26 3.53 20.11
CA ASP A 389 -22.25 4.44 20.74
C ASP A 389 -23.55 4.51 19.92
N CYS A 390 -23.84 3.46 19.14
CA CYS A 390 -24.98 3.37 18.24
C CYS A 390 -25.64 1.99 18.22
N ASP A 391 -26.94 2.00 17.94
CA ASP A 391 -27.71 0.81 17.59
C ASP A 391 -27.65 0.51 16.08
N ILE A 392 -27.88 -0.76 15.76
CA ILE A 392 -27.94 -1.24 14.37
C ILE A 392 -29.38 -1.19 13.89
N ARG A 393 -29.67 -0.42 12.84
CA ARG A 393 -31.02 -0.34 12.24
C ARG A 393 -31.53 -1.72 11.84
N ASP A 394 -32.80 -2.02 12.12
CA ASP A 394 -33.46 -3.32 11.93
C ASP A 394 -33.21 -3.98 10.56
N ILE A 395 -33.18 -3.17 9.49
CA ILE A 395 -32.90 -3.61 8.12
C ILE A 395 -31.51 -4.28 7.94
N PHE A 396 -30.58 -4.10 8.88
CA PHE A 396 -29.26 -4.75 8.94
C PHE A 396 -29.17 -5.88 9.97
N GLN A 397 -30.21 -6.11 10.76
CA GLN A 397 -30.27 -7.22 11.72
C GLN A 397 -30.84 -8.51 11.09
N ASP A 398 -31.71 -8.39 10.08
CA ASP A 398 -32.28 -9.52 9.32
C ASP A 398 -31.56 -9.68 7.96
N ASP A 399 -30.86 -10.82 7.80
CA ASP A 399 -30.09 -11.15 6.60
C ASP A 399 -30.94 -11.27 5.32
N ALA A 400 -32.16 -11.80 5.43
CA ALA A 400 -33.05 -11.98 4.28
C ALA A 400 -33.64 -10.64 3.83
N VAL A 401 -34.01 -9.77 4.79
CA VAL A 401 -34.44 -8.40 4.52
C VAL A 401 -33.29 -7.58 3.94
N LEU A 402 -32.08 -7.67 4.50
CA LEU A 402 -30.91 -6.97 3.98
C LEU A 402 -30.61 -7.42 2.54
N GLN A 403 -30.51 -8.73 2.29
CA GLN A 403 -30.18 -9.27 0.98
C GLN A 403 -31.24 -8.88 -0.09
N LYS A 404 -32.53 -8.89 0.27
CA LYS A 404 -33.61 -8.42 -0.60
C LYS A 404 -33.46 -6.95 -0.99
N ASN A 405 -32.99 -6.09 -0.09
CA ASN A 405 -32.74 -4.67 -0.38
C ASN A 405 -31.49 -4.48 -1.26
N ILE A 406 -30.40 -5.21 -0.99
CA ILE A 406 -29.20 -5.27 -1.82
C ILE A 406 -29.57 -5.66 -3.27
N ASP A 407 -30.36 -6.71 -3.45
CA ASP A 407 -30.77 -7.19 -4.78
C ASP A 407 -31.76 -6.26 -5.48
N SER A 408 -32.63 -5.58 -4.73
CA SER A 408 -33.49 -4.51 -5.25
C SER A 408 -32.66 -3.34 -5.77
N PHE A 409 -31.60 -2.94 -5.06
CA PHE A 409 -30.69 -1.87 -5.51
C PHE A 409 -29.88 -2.30 -6.75
N TYR A 410 -29.27 -3.49 -6.73
CA TYR A 410 -28.53 -4.05 -7.87
C TYR A 410 -29.38 -4.06 -9.15
N LYS A 411 -30.63 -4.55 -9.07
CA LYS A 411 -31.57 -4.60 -10.22
C LYS A 411 -31.99 -3.22 -10.75
N LYS A 412 -31.89 -2.17 -9.94
CA LYS A 412 -32.22 -0.77 -10.31
C LYS A 412 -31.01 0.04 -10.76
N SER A 413 -29.79 -0.45 -10.52
CA SER A 413 -28.57 0.26 -10.90
C SER A 413 -28.41 0.34 -12.42
N ARG A 414 -28.16 1.56 -12.91
CA ARG A 414 -27.89 1.86 -14.32
C ARG A 414 -26.51 1.37 -14.73
N LEU A 415 -25.51 1.51 -13.85
CA LEU A 415 -24.15 0.98 -14.07
C LEU A 415 -24.16 -0.55 -14.18
N VAL A 416 -24.87 -1.24 -13.28
CA VAL A 416 -25.05 -2.70 -13.33
C VAL A 416 -25.70 -3.13 -14.65
N LYS A 417 -26.82 -2.49 -15.02
CA LYS A 417 -27.47 -2.75 -16.31
C LYS A 417 -26.51 -2.54 -17.48
N TYR A 418 -25.83 -1.40 -17.50
CA TYR A 418 -24.91 -1.02 -18.57
C TYR A 418 -23.78 -2.04 -18.75
N PHE A 419 -23.08 -2.44 -17.69
CA PHE A 419 -21.98 -3.41 -17.79
C PHE A 419 -22.46 -4.86 -17.98
N THR A 420 -23.70 -5.20 -17.62
CA THR A 420 -24.31 -6.48 -17.99
C THR A 420 -24.56 -6.56 -19.51
N GLU A 421 -25.02 -5.46 -20.11
CA GLU A 421 -25.28 -5.35 -21.56
C GLU A 421 -24.01 -5.06 -22.38
N ASN A 422 -23.01 -4.43 -21.77
CA ASN A 422 -21.76 -3.97 -22.39
C ASN A 422 -20.57 -4.39 -21.50
N PRO A 423 -20.27 -5.69 -21.37
CA PRO A 423 -19.15 -6.16 -20.56
C PRO A 423 -17.85 -5.54 -21.07
N LEU A 424 -17.03 -5.03 -20.14
CA LEU A 424 -15.69 -4.61 -20.48
C LEU A 424 -14.91 -5.83 -20.97
N LYS A 425 -14.19 -5.66 -22.09
CA LYS A 425 -13.25 -6.68 -22.54
C LYS A 425 -12.12 -6.73 -21.52
N ASP A 426 -11.93 -7.89 -20.90
CA ASP A 426 -10.74 -8.18 -20.13
C ASP A 426 -9.51 -7.99 -21.03
N ASN A 427 -8.79 -6.90 -20.80
CA ASN A 427 -7.50 -6.63 -21.45
C ASN A 427 -6.35 -7.41 -20.75
N THR A 428 -6.69 -8.38 -19.91
CA THR A 428 -5.79 -9.35 -19.28
C THR A 428 -5.53 -10.53 -20.22
N LYS A 429 -4.53 -10.35 -21.08
CA LYS A 429 -3.68 -11.43 -21.59
C LYS A 429 -2.23 -11.17 -21.18
#